data_AF-A0A2H3BAR3-F1
#
_entry.id   AF-A0A2H3BAR3-F1
#
_cell.length_a   1.000
_cell.length_b   1.000
_cell.length_c   1.000
_cell.angle_alpha   90.00
_cell.angle_beta   90.00
_cell.angle_gamma   90.00
#
_symmetry.space_group_name_H-M   'P 1'
#
loop_
_entity.id
_entity.type
_entity.pdbx_description
1 polymer ?
#
loop_
_entity_poly.entity_id
_entity_poly.type
_entity_poly.pdbx_seq_one_letter_code
_entity_poly.pdbx_strand_id
1 'polypeptide(L)'
;MAAPSHILSAKSLQNNNDTFIFSHTVPSKLVVAFNQRLAPLTSALVHRWMSLLNSYTSPFCLYPVTVHRMGIMAYGIRRSGPPIPERSTDPLPPGDYGWYSTSGCEHRYLPEVTSGMRPKSFLTMKQSASGRHCDPETIFDVVPNVAQAVMERDRHRCFITGSDANTELVWIFTPYYAPIIYDVSLDICATTEEFETAPNAAYLHKEIIPFFLDNAFSIDVDDNHRIVSFRDIGSAQSLLPTHLTMINGPDDYYLREHFRLSLGVNVLDCDIRKQYPNGVILDMMGELGLDPVDPEMEAMVPLSDPRWHNSVLGQAIWENVMETRTAAKYKPWDDEDVAETD
;
A
#
# COMPACT_ATOMS: atom_id res chain seq x y z
N MET A 1 12.42 4.15 18.04
CA MET A 1 11.30 4.74 17.26
C MET A 1 10.12 4.88 18.18
N ALA A 2 9.41 6.01 18.13
CA ALA A 2 8.14 6.15 18.82
C ALA A 2 7.12 5.18 18.20
N ALA A 3 6.21 4.63 19.01
CA ALA A 3 5.10 3.85 18.48
C ALA A 3 4.19 4.76 17.62
N PRO A 4 3.64 4.25 16.51
CA PRO A 4 2.73 5.04 15.68
C PRO A 4 1.50 5.47 16.48
N SER A 5 1.02 6.70 16.25
CA SER A 5 -0.17 7.24 16.91
C SER A 5 -1.50 6.66 16.37
N HIS A 6 -1.42 5.68 15.48
CA HIS A 6 -2.55 5.01 14.84
C HIS A 6 -2.32 3.49 14.82
N ILE A 7 -3.41 2.73 14.78
CA ILE A 7 -3.36 1.27 14.70
C ILE A 7 -2.89 0.86 13.31
N LEU A 8 -1.83 0.06 13.25
CA LEU A 8 -1.29 -0.48 12.01
C LEU A 8 -2.11 -1.68 11.53
N SER A 9 -2.37 -1.74 10.22
CA SER A 9 -2.91 -2.95 9.59
C SER A 9 -1.91 -4.11 9.64
N ALA A 10 -2.41 -5.33 9.50
CA ALA A 10 -1.57 -6.53 9.37
C ALA A 10 -0.52 -6.37 8.26
N LYS A 11 -0.88 -5.74 7.14
CA LYS A 11 0.02 -5.47 6.03
C LYS A 11 1.14 -4.50 6.39
N SER A 12 0.82 -3.39 7.06
CA SER A 12 1.83 -2.44 7.52
C SER A 12 2.80 -3.07 8.52
N LEU A 13 2.30 -3.90 9.43
CA LEU A 13 3.13 -4.66 10.36
C LEU A 13 4.04 -5.65 9.64
N GLN A 14 3.49 -6.43 8.70
CA GLN A 14 4.25 -7.39 7.89
C GLN A 14 5.38 -6.72 7.10
N ASN A 15 5.11 -5.53 6.54
CA ASN A 15 6.08 -4.80 5.74
C ASN A 15 7.05 -3.96 6.60
N ASN A 16 6.84 -3.90 7.92
CA ASN A 16 7.56 -3.02 8.84
C ASN A 16 7.54 -1.56 8.36
N ASN A 17 6.38 -1.09 7.91
CA ASN A 17 6.22 0.28 7.46
C ASN A 17 6.46 1.26 8.62
N ASP A 18 7.18 2.34 8.34
CA ASP A 18 7.56 3.38 9.30
C ASP A 18 7.21 4.80 8.81
N THR A 19 6.65 4.91 7.60
CA THR A 19 6.29 6.17 6.96
C THR A 19 4.89 6.06 6.40
N PHE A 20 4.02 6.98 6.79
CA PHE A 20 2.58 6.90 6.54
C PHE A 20 2.08 8.21 5.94
N ILE A 21 1.35 8.15 4.83
CA ILE A 21 0.79 9.33 4.17
C ILE A 21 -0.73 9.26 4.21
N PHE A 22 -1.35 10.20 4.91
CA PHE A 22 -2.79 10.28 5.14
C PHE A 22 -3.46 11.29 4.19
N SER A 23 -4.68 11.01 3.74
CA SER A 23 -5.52 11.99 3.04
C SER A 23 -6.02 13.05 4.01
N HIS A 24 -6.08 14.31 3.57
CA HIS A 24 -6.73 15.40 4.30
C HIS A 24 -8.27 15.35 4.22
N THR A 25 -8.85 14.18 4.45
CA THR A 25 -10.30 13.97 4.57
C THR A 25 -10.73 13.89 6.03
N VAL A 26 -12.04 13.97 6.29
CA VAL A 26 -12.61 13.74 7.62
C VAL A 26 -13.62 12.58 7.54
N PRO A 27 -13.33 11.41 8.14
CA PRO A 27 -12.04 11.03 8.75
C PRO A 27 -10.93 10.89 7.71
N SER A 28 -9.69 11.05 8.14
CA SER A 28 -8.49 10.86 7.33
C SER A 28 -8.30 9.37 7.05
N LYS A 29 -7.82 9.06 5.84
CA LYS A 29 -7.50 7.69 5.43
C LYS A 29 -6.02 7.55 5.16
N LEU A 30 -5.43 6.42 5.54
CA LEU A 30 -4.06 6.11 5.16
C LEU A 30 -4.03 5.74 3.67
N VAL A 31 -3.35 6.57 2.88
CA VAL A 31 -3.28 6.47 1.42
C VAL A 31 -2.21 5.48 1.03
N VAL A 32 -0.99 5.71 1.52
CA VAL A 32 0.18 4.86 1.29
C VAL A 32 1.03 4.73 2.54
N ALA A 33 1.73 3.61 2.67
CA ALA A 33 2.71 3.38 3.70
C ALA A 33 3.98 2.72 3.14
N PHE A 34 5.12 3.10 3.70
CA PHE A 34 6.43 2.67 3.21
C PHE A 34 7.34 2.24 4.36
N ASN A 35 8.33 1.42 4.04
CA ASN A 35 9.45 1.07 4.91
C ASN A 35 10.72 1.76 4.40
N GLN A 36 11.08 2.88 5.02
CA GLN A 36 12.22 3.68 4.56
C GLN A 36 13.57 3.01 4.77
N ARG A 37 13.65 1.97 5.61
CA ARG A 37 14.89 1.19 5.77
C ARG A 37 15.23 0.41 4.50
N LEU A 38 14.21 -0.01 3.74
CA LEU A 38 14.38 -0.75 2.49
C LEU A 38 14.35 0.16 1.27
N ALA A 39 13.48 1.19 1.30
CA ALA A 39 13.32 2.15 0.23
C ALA A 39 13.38 3.58 0.77
N PRO A 40 14.59 4.16 0.95
CA PRO A 40 14.73 5.55 1.35
C PRO A 40 13.97 6.49 0.39
N LEU A 41 13.13 7.34 0.97
CA LEU A 41 12.23 8.22 0.23
C LEU A 41 12.72 9.66 0.26
N THR A 42 12.35 10.38 -0.79
CA THR A 42 12.37 11.84 -0.88
C THR A 42 10.98 12.30 -1.26
N SER A 43 10.68 13.60 -1.09
CA SER A 43 9.40 14.14 -1.58
C SER A 43 9.25 13.91 -3.08
N ALA A 44 10.31 14.16 -3.85
CA ALA A 44 10.30 13.97 -5.30
C ALA A 44 9.96 12.53 -5.72
N LEU A 45 10.50 11.53 -5.00
CA LEU A 45 10.18 10.12 -5.25
C LEU A 45 8.72 9.81 -4.95
N VAL A 46 8.19 10.29 -3.82
CA VAL A 46 6.78 10.09 -3.48
C VAL A 46 5.89 10.65 -4.59
N HIS A 47 6.07 11.91 -4.99
CA HIS A 47 5.27 12.51 -6.06
C HIS A 47 5.33 11.72 -7.36
N ARG A 48 6.53 11.32 -7.79
CA ARG A 48 6.71 10.51 -9.00
C ARG A 48 6.02 9.16 -8.90
N TRP A 49 6.21 8.44 -7.80
CA TRP A 49 5.59 7.12 -7.61
C TRP A 49 4.07 7.19 -7.53
N MET A 50 3.50 8.25 -6.96
CA MET A 50 2.04 8.45 -6.96
C MET A 50 1.52 8.72 -8.38
N SER A 51 2.23 9.54 -9.17
CA SER A 51 1.92 9.73 -10.58
C SER A 51 2.05 8.45 -11.41
N LEU A 52 2.96 7.54 -11.04
CA LEU A 52 3.07 6.22 -11.68
C LEU A 52 1.88 5.32 -11.33
N LEU A 53 1.44 5.32 -10.07
CA LEU A 53 0.26 4.56 -9.65
C LEU A 53 -1.01 5.03 -10.35
N ASN A 54 -1.15 6.35 -10.52
CA ASN A 54 -2.26 6.95 -11.25
C ASN A 54 -1.78 8.23 -11.97
N SER A 55 -1.81 8.22 -13.30
CA SER A 55 -1.37 9.36 -14.13
C SER A 55 -2.28 10.59 -14.00
N TYR A 56 -3.48 10.43 -13.44
CA TYR A 56 -4.42 11.50 -13.14
C TYR A 56 -4.32 12.00 -11.69
N THR A 57 -3.28 11.61 -10.96
CA THR A 57 -3.06 12.08 -9.59
C THR A 57 -3.02 13.61 -9.57
N SER A 58 -3.95 14.22 -8.84
CA SER A 58 -3.99 15.67 -8.71
C SER A 58 -2.74 16.19 -8.00
N PRO A 59 -2.20 17.38 -8.35
CA PRO A 59 -1.06 17.94 -7.66
C PRO A 59 -1.36 18.16 -6.17
N PHE A 60 -0.41 17.78 -5.32
CA PHE A 60 -0.55 17.81 -3.87
C PHE A 60 0.71 18.37 -3.20
N CYS A 61 0.60 18.67 -1.91
CA CYS A 61 1.73 19.01 -1.06
C CYS A 61 1.80 18.04 0.11
N LEU A 62 3.01 17.64 0.46
CA LEU A 62 3.27 16.87 1.67
C LEU A 62 3.52 17.81 2.86
N TYR A 63 2.92 17.48 4.00
CA TYR A 63 3.18 18.14 5.27
C TYR A 63 3.48 17.09 6.33
N PRO A 64 4.45 17.30 7.24
CA PRO A 64 4.49 16.58 8.49
C PRO A 64 3.18 16.79 9.25
N VAL A 65 2.62 15.73 9.82
CA VAL A 65 1.36 15.81 10.60
C VAL A 65 1.47 15.09 11.94
N THR A 66 0.65 15.53 12.89
CA THR A 66 0.27 14.73 14.06
C THR A 66 -1.05 14.04 13.76
N VAL A 67 -1.09 12.72 13.93
CA VAL A 67 -2.31 11.91 13.81
C VAL A 67 -3.00 11.87 15.16
N HIS A 68 -4.30 12.13 15.18
CA HIS A 68 -5.13 12.00 16.37
C HIS A 68 -6.31 11.09 16.08
N ARG A 69 -6.77 10.39 17.11
CA ARG A 69 -7.96 9.56 17.02
C ARG A 69 -9.22 10.44 16.99
N MET A 70 -10.16 10.08 16.14
CA MET A 70 -11.49 10.70 16.05
C MET A 70 -12.64 9.72 16.33
N GLY A 71 -12.35 8.42 16.40
CA GLY A 71 -13.33 7.40 16.73
C GLY A 71 -12.74 5.99 16.60
N ILE A 72 -13.61 5.00 16.43
CA ILE A 72 -13.20 3.60 16.22
C ILE A 72 -12.51 3.48 14.87
N MET A 73 -11.20 3.25 14.90
CA MET A 73 -10.36 3.12 13.69
C MET A 73 -10.48 4.30 12.72
N ALA A 74 -10.85 5.47 13.25
CA ALA A 74 -11.01 6.72 12.51
C ALA A 74 -10.05 7.75 13.08
N TYR A 75 -9.34 8.43 12.18
CA TYR A 75 -8.28 9.36 12.55
C TYR A 75 -8.50 10.71 11.88
N GLY A 76 -7.93 11.74 12.47
CA GLY A 76 -7.74 13.05 11.88
C GLY A 76 -6.26 13.40 11.86
N ILE A 77 -5.87 14.31 10.98
CA ILE A 77 -4.50 14.81 10.87
C ILE A 77 -4.46 16.32 11.09
N ARG A 78 -3.40 16.79 11.74
CA ARG A 78 -3.10 18.22 11.91
C ARG A 78 -1.66 18.49 11.51
N ARG A 79 -1.43 19.50 10.68
CA ARG A 79 -0.07 19.92 10.27
C ARG A 79 0.78 20.21 11.50
N SER A 80 1.99 19.65 11.52
CA SER A 80 2.99 19.85 12.57
C SER A 80 4.25 20.56 12.08
N GLY A 81 4.35 20.84 10.78
CA GLY A 81 5.49 21.52 10.17
C GLY A 81 5.14 22.25 8.86
N PRO A 82 6.13 22.92 8.24
CA PRO A 82 5.98 23.56 6.94
C PRO A 82 5.75 22.52 5.82
N PRO A 83 5.23 22.95 4.65
CA PRO A 83 5.14 22.08 3.49
C PRO A 83 6.54 21.62 3.06
N ILE A 84 6.64 20.36 2.64
CA ILE A 84 7.85 19.81 2.04
C ILE A 84 7.78 20.09 0.55
N PRO A 85 8.81 20.71 -0.05
CA PRO A 85 8.81 21.00 -1.48
C PRO A 85 8.68 19.72 -2.30
N GLU A 86 7.77 19.72 -3.29
CA GLU A 86 7.51 18.58 -4.19
C GLU A 86 8.79 17.97 -4.75
N ARG A 87 9.71 18.82 -5.21
CA ARG A 87 10.96 18.44 -5.86
C ARG A 87 12.13 18.23 -4.88
N SER A 88 11.86 18.19 -3.58
CA SER A 88 12.92 17.96 -2.60
C SER A 88 13.53 16.58 -2.78
N THR A 89 14.86 16.55 -2.91
CA THR A 89 15.70 15.35 -2.93
C THR A 89 16.26 15.02 -1.55
N ASP A 90 15.93 15.82 -0.53
CA ASP A 90 16.33 15.54 0.83
C ASP A 90 15.62 14.27 1.32
N PRO A 91 16.33 13.37 2.05
CA PRO A 91 15.70 12.21 2.65
C PRO A 91 14.54 12.64 3.56
N LEU A 92 13.36 12.09 3.32
CA LEU A 92 12.24 12.21 4.26
C LEU A 92 12.60 11.39 5.51
N PRO A 93 12.42 11.91 6.73
CA PRO A 93 12.51 11.07 7.92
C PRO A 93 11.31 10.10 8.01
N PRO A 94 11.43 8.97 8.72
CA PRO A 94 10.27 8.15 9.08
C PRO A 94 9.25 8.95 9.89
N GLY A 95 7.95 8.73 9.67
CA GLY A 95 6.89 9.44 10.37
C GLY A 95 5.57 9.57 9.59
N ASP A 96 4.68 10.41 10.13
CA ASP A 96 3.35 10.65 9.58
C ASP A 96 3.32 11.94 8.73
N TYR A 97 2.77 11.81 7.53
CA TYR A 97 2.62 12.90 6.56
C TYR A 97 1.17 13.03 6.11
N GLY A 98 0.78 14.24 5.74
CA GLY A 98 -0.52 14.54 5.16
C GLY A 98 -0.39 14.88 3.68
N TRP A 99 -1.29 14.32 2.88
CA TRP A 99 -1.56 14.66 1.49
C TRP A 99 -2.59 15.77 1.43
N TYR A 100 -2.16 16.97 1.06
CA TYR A 100 -3.03 18.14 0.90
C TYR A 100 -3.14 18.50 -0.58
N SER A 101 -4.37 18.49 -1.12
CA SER A 101 -4.61 18.90 -2.50
C SER A 101 -4.25 20.39 -2.69
N THR A 102 -3.61 20.71 -3.80
CA THR A 102 -3.29 22.10 -4.17
C THR A 102 -4.49 22.83 -4.78
N SER A 103 -5.53 22.11 -5.21
CA SER A 103 -6.67 22.67 -5.95
C SER A 103 -7.72 23.36 -5.07
N GLY A 104 -7.54 23.40 -3.75
CA GLY A 104 -8.49 24.00 -2.82
C GLY A 104 -9.79 23.20 -2.60
N CYS A 105 -10.01 22.11 -3.33
CA CYS A 105 -11.15 21.18 -3.15
C CYS A 105 -10.91 20.16 -2.02
N GLU A 106 -10.33 20.61 -0.89
CA GLU A 106 -9.61 19.76 0.06
C GLU A 106 -10.45 18.71 0.82
N HIS A 107 -11.78 18.84 0.88
CA HIS A 107 -12.57 18.08 1.87
C HIS A 107 -13.45 16.95 1.33
N ARG A 108 -13.55 16.74 0.01
CA ARG A 108 -14.58 15.81 -0.53
C ARG A 108 -14.05 14.57 -1.23
N TYR A 109 -12.81 14.56 -1.69
CA TYR A 109 -12.32 13.48 -2.53
C TYR A 109 -11.08 12.83 -1.92
N LEU A 110 -11.06 11.49 -1.94
CA LEU A 110 -9.86 10.75 -1.64
C LEU A 110 -8.88 10.91 -2.80
N PRO A 111 -7.56 10.84 -2.53
CA PRO A 111 -6.56 10.82 -3.60
C PRO A 111 -6.87 9.74 -4.63
N GLU A 112 -6.66 10.06 -5.90
CA GLU A 112 -7.04 9.22 -7.04
C GLU A 112 -6.30 7.88 -7.01
N VAL A 113 -5.10 7.82 -6.42
CA VAL A 113 -4.34 6.59 -6.17
C VAL A 113 -5.07 5.58 -5.27
N THR A 114 -6.07 6.02 -4.51
CA THR A 114 -6.91 5.14 -3.69
C THR A 114 -8.14 4.60 -4.43
N SER A 115 -8.43 5.16 -5.61
CA SER A 115 -9.49 4.70 -6.50
C SER A 115 -8.91 3.69 -7.48
N GLY A 116 -9.54 2.52 -7.60
CA GLY A 116 -9.12 1.49 -8.53
C GLY A 116 -9.14 0.08 -7.95
N MET A 117 -8.80 -0.89 -8.80
CA MET A 117 -8.63 -2.26 -8.38
C MET A 117 -7.45 -2.40 -7.42
N ARG A 118 -7.63 -3.25 -6.40
CA ARG A 118 -6.57 -3.59 -5.46
C ARG A 118 -5.62 -4.56 -6.14
N PRO A 119 -4.38 -4.15 -6.45
CA PRO A 119 -3.45 -5.03 -7.12
C PRO A 119 -3.08 -6.18 -6.18
N LYS A 120 -3.04 -7.38 -6.74
CA LYS A 120 -2.53 -8.58 -6.08
C LYS A 120 -1.15 -8.88 -6.65
N SER A 121 -0.29 -9.55 -5.88
CA SER A 121 1.01 -10.00 -6.41
C SER A 121 0.83 -11.04 -7.51
N PHE A 122 1.77 -11.17 -8.45
CA PHE A 122 1.67 -12.21 -9.49
C PHE A 122 1.51 -13.60 -8.89
N LEU A 123 2.21 -13.89 -7.78
CA LEU A 123 2.09 -15.14 -7.05
C LEU A 123 0.65 -15.35 -6.51
N THR A 124 0.09 -14.35 -5.82
CA THR A 124 -1.29 -14.43 -5.30
C THR A 124 -2.30 -14.61 -6.43
N MET A 125 -2.04 -13.96 -7.57
CA MET A 125 -2.94 -14.04 -8.71
C MET A 125 -2.84 -15.40 -9.41
N LYS A 126 -1.64 -15.98 -9.54
CA LYS A 126 -1.42 -17.36 -10.02
C LYS A 126 -2.20 -18.36 -9.17
N GLN A 127 -2.10 -18.24 -7.85
CA GLN A 127 -2.82 -19.09 -6.89
C GLN A 127 -4.35 -18.91 -6.98
N SER A 128 -4.82 -17.68 -7.25
CA SER A 128 -6.25 -17.39 -7.39
C SER A 128 -6.83 -17.91 -8.72
N ALA A 129 -6.00 -18.03 -9.77
CA ALA A 129 -6.41 -18.50 -11.08
C ALA A 129 -6.66 -20.02 -11.12
N SER A 130 -6.02 -20.78 -10.23
CA SER A 130 -6.14 -22.25 -10.12
C SER A 130 -7.58 -22.76 -9.89
N GLY A 131 -8.52 -21.88 -9.51
CA GLY A 131 -9.94 -22.22 -9.37
C GLY A 131 -10.82 -21.93 -10.59
N ARG A 132 -10.26 -21.40 -11.68
CA ARG A 132 -10.98 -21.09 -12.93
C ARG A 132 -10.71 -22.19 -13.97
N HIS A 133 -11.53 -22.29 -15.02
CA HIS A 133 -11.39 -23.29 -16.11
C HIS A 133 -10.11 -23.15 -16.97
N CYS A 134 -9.09 -22.44 -16.50
CA CYS A 134 -7.83 -22.27 -17.19
C CYS A 134 -6.73 -22.90 -16.35
N ASP A 135 -5.82 -23.64 -16.98
CA ASP A 135 -4.67 -24.20 -16.29
C ASP A 135 -3.70 -23.05 -15.91
N PRO A 136 -3.55 -22.74 -14.61
CA PRO A 136 -2.69 -21.65 -14.14
C PRO A 136 -1.20 -21.89 -14.42
N GLU A 137 -0.77 -23.11 -14.75
CA GLU A 137 0.61 -23.35 -15.17
C GLU A 137 0.80 -22.78 -16.57
N THR A 138 -0.09 -23.15 -17.51
CA THR A 138 -0.02 -22.70 -18.91
C THR A 138 -0.13 -21.18 -19.10
N ILE A 139 -0.81 -20.48 -18.19
CA ILE A 139 -1.04 -19.03 -18.31
C ILE A 139 0.22 -18.21 -17.94
N PHE A 140 1.06 -18.76 -17.07
CA PHE A 140 2.22 -18.05 -16.52
C PHE A 140 3.53 -18.52 -17.13
N ASP A 141 3.51 -19.61 -17.89
CA ASP A 141 4.67 -20.10 -18.60
C ASP A 141 4.96 -19.21 -19.82
N VAL A 142 6.25 -19.05 -20.13
CA VAL A 142 6.67 -18.29 -21.31
C VAL A 142 6.51 -19.17 -22.54
N VAL A 143 5.75 -18.68 -23.52
CA VAL A 143 5.44 -19.42 -24.75
C VAL A 143 6.72 -19.79 -25.53
N PRO A 144 6.79 -20.96 -26.20
CA PRO A 144 8.05 -21.51 -26.72
C PRO A 144 8.81 -20.61 -27.70
N ASN A 145 8.11 -19.91 -28.57
CA ASN A 145 8.67 -18.93 -29.52
C ASN A 145 9.34 -17.76 -28.79
N VAL A 146 8.72 -17.25 -27.72
CA VAL A 146 9.30 -16.20 -26.88
C VAL A 146 10.49 -16.75 -26.09
N ALA A 147 10.37 -17.95 -25.54
CA ALA A 147 11.45 -18.60 -24.80
C ALA A 147 12.72 -18.78 -25.66
N GLN A 148 12.56 -19.21 -26.91
CA GLN A 148 13.66 -19.34 -27.86
C GLN A 148 14.34 -17.97 -28.12
N ALA A 149 13.55 -16.93 -28.38
CA ALA A 149 14.08 -15.59 -28.63
C ALA A 149 14.82 -15.00 -27.41
N VAL A 150 14.30 -15.22 -26.20
CA VAL A 150 14.95 -14.79 -24.95
C VAL A 150 16.24 -15.59 -24.71
N MET A 151 16.25 -16.89 -24.99
CA MET A 151 17.45 -17.72 -24.91
C MET A 151 18.56 -17.21 -25.83
N GLU A 152 18.23 -16.83 -27.07
CA GLU A 152 19.19 -16.25 -28.02
C GLU A 152 19.75 -14.89 -27.54
N ARG A 153 18.90 -14.04 -26.95
CA ARG A 153 19.26 -12.73 -26.42
C ARG A 153 20.15 -12.83 -25.17
N ASP A 154 19.72 -13.62 -24.19
CA ASP A 154 20.26 -13.59 -22.82
C ASP A 154 21.31 -14.66 -22.56
N ARG A 155 21.28 -15.75 -23.35
CA ARG A 155 22.13 -16.95 -23.18
C ARG A 155 22.03 -17.52 -21.76
N HIS A 156 20.80 -17.68 -21.27
CA HIS A 156 20.48 -18.16 -19.90
C HIS A 156 20.99 -17.29 -18.74
N ARG A 157 21.53 -16.10 -18.99
CA ARG A 157 22.02 -15.22 -17.92
C ARG A 157 20.87 -14.48 -17.26
N CYS A 158 20.87 -14.49 -15.94
CA CYS A 158 19.95 -13.72 -15.12
C CYS A 158 20.10 -12.24 -15.44
N PHE A 159 19.00 -11.57 -15.80
CA PHE A 159 19.06 -10.16 -16.20
C PHE A 159 19.40 -9.20 -15.03
N ILE A 160 19.27 -9.67 -13.79
CA ILE A 160 19.55 -8.91 -12.58
C ILE A 160 20.98 -9.16 -12.08
N THR A 161 21.36 -10.43 -11.94
CA THR A 161 22.65 -10.80 -11.31
C THR A 161 23.78 -11.00 -12.33
N GLY A 162 23.45 -11.15 -13.61
CA GLY A 162 24.39 -11.52 -14.67
C GLY A 162 24.83 -12.99 -14.66
N SER A 163 24.46 -13.76 -13.63
CA SER A 163 24.80 -15.19 -13.49
C SER A 163 24.05 -16.05 -14.50
N ASP A 164 24.73 -17.02 -15.12
CA ASP A 164 24.11 -18.09 -15.92
C ASP A 164 23.74 -19.34 -15.10
N ALA A 165 24.17 -19.39 -13.84
CA ALA A 165 23.89 -20.50 -12.95
C ALA A 165 22.49 -20.35 -12.32
N ASN A 166 21.79 -21.47 -12.22
CA ASN A 166 20.54 -21.61 -11.48
C ASN A 166 19.48 -20.57 -11.89
N THR A 167 19.28 -20.41 -13.20
CA THR A 167 18.31 -19.48 -13.75
C THR A 167 17.07 -20.18 -14.28
N GLU A 168 15.98 -19.43 -14.39
CA GLU A 168 14.72 -19.86 -14.97
C GLU A 168 14.05 -18.68 -15.68
N LEU A 169 13.32 -19.00 -16.76
CA LEU A 169 12.68 -18.02 -17.61
C LEU A 169 11.35 -17.60 -17.00
N VAL A 170 11.14 -16.28 -16.89
CA VAL A 170 9.90 -15.72 -16.34
C VAL A 170 9.39 -14.56 -17.21
N TRP A 171 8.09 -14.28 -17.13
CA TRP A 171 7.54 -13.00 -17.56
C TRP A 171 7.94 -11.89 -16.58
N ILE A 172 8.28 -10.72 -17.11
CA ILE A 172 8.51 -9.49 -16.35
C ILE A 172 7.19 -8.89 -15.93
N PHE A 173 6.27 -8.76 -16.88
CA PHE A 173 4.88 -8.41 -16.64
C PHE A 173 3.99 -9.50 -17.26
N THR A 174 3.12 -10.10 -16.47
CA THR A 174 2.38 -11.29 -16.88
C THR A 174 1.31 -10.96 -17.95
N PRO A 175 1.40 -11.52 -19.18
CA PRO A 175 0.50 -11.16 -20.28
C PRO A 175 -0.99 -11.29 -19.95
N TYR A 176 -1.35 -12.32 -19.19
CA TYR A 176 -2.72 -12.58 -18.74
C TYR A 176 -3.36 -11.42 -17.95
N TYR A 177 -2.55 -10.58 -17.32
CA TYR A 177 -3.04 -9.48 -16.47
C TYR A 177 -3.15 -8.15 -17.19
N ALA A 178 -2.58 -8.04 -18.39
CA ALA A 178 -2.72 -6.81 -19.18
C ALA A 178 -4.20 -6.42 -19.35
N PRO A 179 -5.12 -7.31 -19.76
CA PRO A 179 -6.52 -6.95 -19.87
C PRO A 179 -7.11 -6.48 -18.55
N ILE A 180 -6.83 -7.17 -17.43
CA ILE A 180 -7.40 -6.82 -16.11
C ILE A 180 -6.97 -5.43 -15.64
N ILE A 181 -5.73 -5.05 -15.94
CA ILE A 181 -5.16 -3.78 -15.52
C ILE A 181 -5.58 -2.63 -16.45
N TYR A 182 -5.69 -2.89 -17.75
CA TYR A 182 -5.99 -1.86 -18.76
C TYR A 182 -7.49 -1.65 -19.02
N ASP A 183 -8.32 -2.70 -18.94
CA ASP A 183 -9.77 -2.66 -19.19
C ASP A 183 -10.49 -1.64 -18.29
N VAL A 184 -10.03 -1.47 -17.04
CA VAL A 184 -10.67 -0.55 -16.08
C VAL A 184 -10.31 0.92 -16.34
N SER A 185 -9.25 1.21 -17.09
CA SER A 185 -8.63 2.54 -17.07
C SER A 185 -8.70 3.34 -18.38
N LEU A 186 -8.75 2.71 -19.56
CA LEU A 186 -8.46 3.42 -20.81
C LEU A 186 -9.33 3.08 -22.03
N ASP A 187 -10.39 2.26 -21.93
CA ASP A 187 -11.13 1.75 -23.12
C ASP A 187 -10.23 1.01 -24.15
N ILE A 188 -9.00 0.65 -23.76
CA ILE A 188 -8.05 -0.11 -24.57
C ILE A 188 -8.13 -1.57 -24.12
N CYS A 189 -8.78 -2.40 -24.92
CA CYS A 189 -8.70 -3.86 -24.79
C CYS A 189 -7.33 -4.34 -25.29
N ALA A 190 -6.30 -4.20 -24.46
CA ALA A 190 -5.02 -4.81 -24.76
C ALA A 190 -5.19 -6.34 -24.78
N THR A 191 -4.71 -7.00 -25.82
CA THR A 191 -4.81 -8.47 -25.92
C THR A 191 -3.62 -9.12 -25.23
N THR A 192 -3.79 -10.34 -24.72
CA THR A 192 -2.68 -11.12 -24.12
C THR A 192 -1.51 -11.25 -25.09
N GLU A 193 -1.80 -11.43 -26.38
CA GLU A 193 -0.81 -11.64 -27.45
C GLU A 193 0.16 -10.44 -27.61
N GLU A 194 -0.29 -9.21 -27.35
CA GLU A 194 0.57 -8.02 -27.40
C GLU A 194 1.67 -8.01 -26.32
N PHE A 195 1.48 -8.79 -25.27
CA PHE A 195 2.42 -8.91 -24.16
C PHE A 195 3.27 -10.18 -24.24
N GLU A 196 2.95 -11.12 -25.13
CA GLU A 196 3.71 -12.35 -25.35
C GLU A 196 4.91 -12.10 -26.27
N THR A 197 5.85 -11.26 -25.80
CA THR A 197 7.02 -10.84 -26.58
C THR A 197 8.33 -11.08 -25.81
N ALA A 198 9.42 -11.30 -26.54
CA ALA A 198 10.75 -11.49 -25.93
C ALA A 198 11.20 -10.34 -25.03
N PRO A 199 10.90 -9.06 -25.34
CA PRO A 199 11.21 -7.97 -24.43
C PRO A 199 10.43 -7.99 -23.10
N ASN A 200 9.35 -8.77 -22.97
CA ASN A 200 8.60 -8.94 -21.72
C ASN A 200 9.03 -10.19 -20.90
N ALA A 201 10.05 -10.92 -21.32
CA ALA A 201 10.52 -12.11 -20.62
C ALA A 201 12.03 -12.05 -20.38
N ALA A 202 12.50 -12.71 -19.33
CA ALA A 202 13.91 -12.81 -19.01
C ALA A 202 14.22 -14.01 -18.12
N TYR A 203 15.51 -14.39 -18.11
CA TYR A 203 16.02 -15.30 -17.10
C TYR A 203 16.20 -14.57 -15.77
N LEU A 204 15.77 -15.21 -14.69
CA LEU A 204 16.02 -14.80 -13.31
C LEU A 204 16.70 -15.91 -12.52
N HIS A 205 17.51 -15.55 -11.54
CA HIS A 205 18.08 -16.50 -10.61
C HIS A 205 16.98 -17.11 -9.74
N LYS A 206 16.93 -18.44 -9.59
CA LYS A 206 15.80 -19.14 -8.94
C LYS A 206 15.53 -18.69 -7.52
N GLU A 207 16.55 -18.26 -6.79
CA GLU A 207 16.38 -17.76 -5.41
C GLU A 207 15.64 -16.42 -5.32
N ILE A 208 15.63 -15.60 -6.37
CA ILE A 208 14.92 -14.31 -6.38
C ILE A 208 13.54 -14.38 -7.05
N ILE A 209 13.25 -15.45 -7.81
CA ILE A 209 11.97 -15.62 -8.53
C ILE A 209 10.76 -15.56 -7.59
N PRO A 210 10.71 -16.27 -6.45
CA PRO A 210 9.56 -16.19 -5.55
C PRO A 210 9.27 -14.77 -5.08
N PHE A 211 10.32 -13.99 -4.83
CA PHE A 211 10.21 -12.60 -4.37
C PHE A 211 9.83 -11.65 -5.50
N PHE A 212 10.34 -11.86 -6.72
CA PHE A 212 9.95 -11.09 -7.89
C PHE A 212 8.47 -11.31 -8.23
N LEU A 213 8.03 -12.57 -8.28
CA LEU A 213 6.63 -12.93 -8.53
C LEU A 213 5.70 -12.49 -7.39
N ASP A 214 6.18 -12.43 -6.16
CA ASP A 214 5.40 -11.87 -5.07
C ASP A 214 5.49 -10.33 -5.00
N ASN A 215 6.15 -9.68 -5.96
CA ASN A 215 6.36 -8.24 -6.01
C ASN A 215 7.10 -7.68 -4.77
N ALA A 216 7.93 -8.47 -4.09
CA ALA A 216 8.68 -8.03 -2.92
C ALA A 216 9.78 -7.02 -3.25
N PHE A 217 10.23 -6.98 -4.51
CA PHE A 217 11.11 -5.96 -5.06
C PHE A 217 10.77 -5.72 -6.53
N SER A 218 11.23 -4.60 -7.07
CA SER A 218 11.12 -4.30 -8.51
C SER A 218 12.21 -3.30 -8.94
N ILE A 219 12.18 -2.87 -10.21
CA ILE A 219 13.18 -2.00 -10.82
C ILE A 219 12.54 -0.68 -11.21
N ASP A 220 13.04 0.40 -10.63
CA ASP A 220 12.65 1.76 -10.96
C ASP A 220 13.51 2.28 -12.12
N VAL A 221 13.02 2.08 -13.34
CA VAL A 221 13.70 2.50 -14.58
C VAL A 221 14.01 3.99 -14.57
N ASP A 222 13.11 4.81 -14.05
CA ASP A 222 13.24 6.27 -14.08
C ASP A 222 14.12 6.82 -12.93
N ASP A 223 14.63 5.95 -12.05
CA ASP A 223 15.70 6.22 -11.07
C ASP A 223 16.97 5.45 -11.44
N ASN A 224 17.39 5.55 -12.72
CA ASN A 224 18.59 4.90 -13.26
C ASN A 224 18.60 3.37 -13.04
N HIS A 225 17.45 2.73 -13.27
CA HIS A 225 17.23 1.30 -13.06
C HIS A 225 17.57 0.82 -11.64
N ARG A 226 17.29 1.64 -10.63
CA ARG A 226 17.46 1.29 -9.22
C ARG A 226 16.56 0.11 -8.86
N ILE A 227 17.13 -0.86 -8.15
CA ILE A 227 16.34 -1.94 -7.55
C ILE A 227 15.76 -1.45 -6.23
N VAL A 228 14.44 -1.55 -6.11
CA VAL A 228 13.67 -1.13 -4.93
C VAL A 228 13.11 -2.36 -4.24
N SER A 229 13.60 -2.65 -3.04
CA SER A 229 13.02 -3.66 -2.15
C SER A 229 11.88 -3.04 -1.35
N PHE A 230 10.70 -3.66 -1.39
CA PHE A 230 9.54 -3.27 -0.59
C PHE A 230 9.39 -4.10 0.69
N ARG A 231 9.96 -5.31 0.69
CA ARG A 231 9.96 -6.25 1.82
C ARG A 231 11.35 -6.83 2.03
N ASP A 232 11.60 -7.26 3.25
CA ASP A 232 12.82 -8.00 3.57
C ASP A 232 12.74 -9.39 2.92
N ILE A 233 13.69 -9.68 2.03
CA ILE A 233 13.80 -10.95 1.32
C ILE A 233 14.94 -11.83 1.86
N GLY A 234 15.47 -11.49 3.04
CA GLY A 234 16.48 -12.27 3.73
C GLY A 234 17.79 -12.39 2.95
N SER A 235 18.35 -13.61 2.88
CA SER A 235 19.63 -13.86 2.21
C SER A 235 19.60 -13.54 0.71
N ALA A 236 18.44 -13.62 0.06
CA ALA A 236 18.29 -13.30 -1.36
C ALA A 236 18.61 -11.82 -1.66
N GLN A 237 18.56 -10.93 -0.66
CA GLN A 237 18.92 -9.52 -0.81
C GLN A 237 20.38 -9.35 -1.26
N SER A 238 21.27 -10.28 -0.89
CA SER A 238 22.68 -10.24 -1.29
C SER A 238 22.90 -10.49 -2.79
N LEU A 239 21.90 -11.04 -3.48
CA LEU A 239 21.93 -11.24 -4.93
C LEU A 239 21.50 -10.00 -5.71
N LEU A 240 20.80 -9.06 -5.06
CA LEU A 240 20.29 -7.87 -5.73
C LEU A 240 21.37 -6.77 -5.75
N PRO A 241 21.81 -6.30 -6.93
CA PRO A 241 22.60 -5.09 -6.99
C PRO A 241 21.74 -3.87 -6.60
N THR A 242 22.36 -2.72 -6.38
CA THR A 242 21.60 -1.48 -6.10
C THR A 242 20.93 -0.92 -7.36
N HIS A 243 21.56 -1.10 -8.52
CA HIS A 243 21.07 -0.68 -9.83
C HIS A 243 21.38 -1.78 -10.84
N LEU A 244 20.55 -1.91 -11.87
CA LEU A 244 20.88 -2.74 -13.01
C LEU A 244 22.00 -2.10 -13.83
N THR A 245 22.95 -2.93 -14.24
CA THR A 245 24.10 -2.51 -15.06
C THR A 245 24.05 -3.05 -16.48
N MET A 246 23.08 -3.92 -16.80
CA MET A 246 23.03 -4.59 -18.08
C MET A 246 22.30 -3.79 -19.15
N ILE A 247 22.95 -3.72 -20.31
CA ILE A 247 22.48 -3.00 -21.51
C ILE A 247 21.48 -3.85 -22.32
N ASN A 248 21.50 -5.17 -22.14
CA ASN A 248 20.63 -6.11 -22.86
C ASN A 248 19.74 -6.85 -21.85
N GLY A 249 18.43 -6.76 -22.03
CA GLY A 249 17.46 -7.40 -21.15
C GLY A 249 16.02 -7.10 -21.58
N PRO A 250 15.06 -7.19 -20.64
CA PRO A 250 13.71 -6.72 -20.85
C PRO A 250 13.61 -5.28 -21.33
N ASP A 251 12.49 -4.97 -22.01
CA ASP A 251 12.16 -3.59 -22.32
C ASP A 251 11.77 -2.83 -21.06
N ASP A 252 12.21 -1.58 -20.99
CA ASP A 252 11.90 -0.64 -19.93
C ASP A 252 10.39 -0.46 -19.72
N TYR A 253 9.57 -0.58 -20.77
CA TYR A 253 8.11 -0.55 -20.67
C TYR A 253 7.58 -1.62 -19.71
N TYR A 254 7.99 -2.87 -19.87
CA TYR A 254 7.52 -3.97 -19.01
C TYR A 254 8.08 -3.87 -17.59
N LEU A 255 9.31 -3.36 -17.44
CA LEU A 255 9.88 -3.07 -16.12
C LEU A 255 9.08 -1.99 -15.39
N ARG A 256 8.66 -0.91 -16.08
CA ARG A 256 7.78 0.12 -15.49
C ARG A 256 6.43 -0.44 -15.09
N GLU A 257 5.83 -1.32 -15.89
CA GLU A 257 4.55 -1.95 -15.52
C GLU A 257 4.68 -2.88 -14.31
N HIS A 258 5.76 -3.68 -14.27
CA HIS A 258 6.07 -4.48 -13.09
C HIS A 258 6.30 -3.61 -11.84
N PHE A 259 7.00 -2.48 -11.98
CA PHE A 259 7.25 -1.53 -10.90
C PHE A 259 5.97 -0.86 -10.40
N ARG A 260 5.11 -0.39 -11.32
CA ARG A 260 3.80 0.20 -11.00
C ARG A 260 2.93 -0.78 -10.21
N LEU A 261 2.84 -2.03 -10.66
CA LEU A 261 2.12 -3.06 -9.93
C LEU A 261 2.73 -3.32 -8.56
N SER A 262 4.05 -3.45 -8.49
CA SER A 262 4.77 -3.72 -7.24
C SER A 262 4.59 -2.61 -6.21
N LEU A 263 4.62 -1.34 -6.64
CA LEU A 263 4.26 -0.21 -5.78
C LEU A 263 2.85 -0.41 -5.22
N GLY A 264 1.86 -0.63 -6.08
CA GLY A 264 0.47 -0.77 -5.65
C GLY A 264 0.28 -1.94 -4.67
N VAL A 265 0.92 -3.08 -4.94
CA VAL A 265 0.87 -4.27 -4.08
C VAL A 265 1.46 -3.99 -2.70
N ASN A 266 2.50 -3.18 -2.57
CA ASN A 266 3.20 -3.04 -1.30
C ASN A 266 2.82 -1.79 -0.50
N VAL A 267 2.47 -0.68 -1.16
CA VAL A 267 2.31 0.61 -0.47
C VAL A 267 0.85 1.01 -0.25
N LEU A 268 -0.09 0.49 -1.06
CA LEU A 268 -1.53 0.77 -0.90
C LEU A 268 -2.20 -0.20 0.08
N ASP A 269 -3.46 0.07 0.44
CA ASP A 269 -4.29 -0.77 1.32
C ASP A 269 -3.69 -1.06 2.70
N CYS A 270 -2.84 -0.15 3.18
CA CYS A 270 -2.24 -0.21 4.51
C CYS A 270 -3.15 0.34 5.62
N ASP A 271 -4.29 0.95 5.27
CA ASP A 271 -5.28 1.47 6.21
C ASP A 271 -5.97 0.35 7.00
N ILE A 272 -6.01 0.47 8.32
CA ILE A 272 -6.66 -0.50 9.23
C ILE A 272 -8.13 -0.76 8.87
N ARG A 273 -8.82 0.21 8.28
CA ARG A 273 -10.22 0.09 7.84
C ARG A 273 -10.39 -0.82 6.62
N LYS A 274 -9.30 -1.19 5.95
CA LYS A 274 -9.32 -2.24 4.91
C LYS A 274 -9.44 -3.63 5.53
N GLN A 275 -8.86 -3.82 6.72
CA GLN A 275 -8.97 -5.04 7.51
C GLN A 275 -10.28 -5.08 8.29
N TYR A 276 -10.76 -3.93 8.76
CA TYR A 276 -12.02 -3.79 9.48
C TYR A 276 -12.93 -2.77 8.79
N PRO A 277 -13.65 -3.17 7.73
CA PRO A 277 -14.67 -2.35 7.10
C PRO A 277 -15.77 -1.95 8.10
N ASN A 278 -16.49 -0.85 7.82
CA ASN A 278 -17.54 -0.35 8.72
C ASN A 278 -18.58 -1.42 9.10
N GLY A 279 -18.97 -2.31 8.17
CA GLY A 279 -19.89 -3.42 8.48
C GLY A 279 -19.37 -4.31 9.59
N VAL A 280 -18.10 -4.75 9.49
CA VAL A 280 -17.44 -5.57 10.51
C VAL A 280 -17.36 -4.85 11.87
N ILE A 281 -17.11 -3.53 11.85
CA ILE A 281 -17.10 -2.72 13.09
C ILE A 281 -18.49 -2.71 13.72
N LEU A 282 -19.54 -2.43 12.93
CA LEU A 282 -20.92 -2.35 13.42
C LEU A 282 -21.44 -3.71 13.90
N ASP A 283 -21.13 -4.79 13.19
CA ASP A 283 -21.49 -6.15 13.57
C ASP A 283 -20.86 -6.50 14.93
N MET A 284 -19.56 -6.23 15.08
CA MET A 284 -18.84 -6.44 16.34
C MET A 284 -19.40 -5.59 17.48
N MET A 285 -19.76 -4.33 17.22
CA MET A 285 -20.42 -3.48 18.22
C MET A 285 -21.77 -4.08 18.67
N GLY A 286 -22.61 -4.51 17.72
CA GLY A 286 -23.90 -5.15 18.02
C GLY A 286 -23.75 -6.44 18.82
N GLU A 287 -22.77 -7.29 18.48
CA GLU A 287 -22.44 -8.50 19.24
C GLU A 287 -21.97 -8.23 20.68
N LEU A 288 -21.51 -7.01 20.96
CA LEU A 288 -21.07 -6.56 22.28
C LEU A 288 -22.16 -5.77 23.02
N GLY A 289 -23.38 -5.70 22.45
CA GLY A 289 -24.51 -4.98 23.03
C GLY A 289 -24.40 -3.45 22.92
N LEU A 290 -23.58 -2.95 22.00
CA LEU A 290 -23.50 -1.53 21.69
C LEU A 290 -24.43 -1.20 20.53
N ASP A 291 -25.50 -0.44 20.81
CA ASP A 291 -26.37 0.11 19.77
C ASP A 291 -25.99 1.57 19.50
N PRO A 292 -25.54 1.92 18.27
CA PRO A 292 -25.25 3.31 17.93
C PRO A 292 -26.48 4.24 17.92
N VAL A 293 -27.70 3.69 17.96
CA VAL A 293 -28.96 4.44 17.94
C VAL A 293 -29.49 4.72 19.35
N ASP A 294 -29.11 3.90 20.34
CA ASP A 294 -29.56 4.03 21.73
C ASP A 294 -28.36 4.22 22.69
N PRO A 295 -27.94 5.48 22.94
CA PRO A 295 -26.83 5.76 23.84
C PRO A 295 -27.12 5.40 25.31
N GLU A 296 -28.37 5.17 25.71
CA GLU A 296 -28.71 4.73 27.06
C GLU A 296 -28.39 3.23 27.28
N MET A 297 -28.37 2.43 26.20
CA MET A 297 -27.98 1.02 26.26
C MET A 297 -26.49 0.79 26.49
N GLU A 298 -25.64 1.81 26.36
CA GLU A 298 -24.22 1.69 26.69
C GLU A 298 -24.01 1.19 28.12
N ALA A 299 -24.92 1.44 29.07
CA ALA A 299 -24.80 0.98 30.46
C ALA A 299 -24.83 -0.54 30.66
N MET A 300 -25.27 -1.31 29.66
CA MET A 300 -25.46 -2.78 29.74
C MET A 300 -24.30 -3.61 29.15
N VAL A 301 -23.24 -2.95 28.68
CA VAL A 301 -22.13 -3.62 27.98
C VAL A 301 -21.39 -4.60 28.91
N PRO A 302 -21.23 -5.89 28.54
CA PRO A 302 -20.55 -6.88 29.35
C PRO A 302 -19.04 -6.56 29.46
N LEU A 303 -18.64 -5.97 30.58
CA LEU A 303 -17.25 -5.59 30.88
C LEU A 303 -16.27 -6.77 30.90
N SER A 304 -16.78 -7.98 31.09
CA SER A 304 -16.01 -9.21 31.15
C SER A 304 -15.84 -9.89 29.78
N ASP A 305 -16.36 -9.34 28.68
CA ASP A 305 -16.18 -9.94 27.36
C ASP A 305 -14.67 -10.01 27.01
N PRO A 306 -14.12 -11.20 26.73
CA PRO A 306 -12.69 -11.35 26.46
C PRO A 306 -12.25 -10.61 25.18
N ARG A 307 -13.16 -10.31 24.26
CA ARG A 307 -12.84 -9.64 22.99
C ARG A 307 -12.33 -8.23 23.20
N TRP A 308 -12.68 -7.58 24.32
CA TRP A 308 -12.14 -6.26 24.71
C TRP A 308 -10.62 -6.25 24.84
N HIS A 309 -10.02 -7.37 25.23
CA HIS A 309 -8.60 -7.48 25.50
C HIS A 309 -7.87 -8.28 24.43
N ASN A 310 -8.55 -9.24 23.81
CA ASN A 310 -7.92 -10.22 22.93
C ASN A 310 -7.97 -9.85 21.44
N SER A 311 -8.66 -8.76 21.08
CA SER A 311 -8.75 -8.32 19.69
C SER A 311 -8.46 -6.83 19.53
N VAL A 312 -7.76 -6.47 18.46
CA VAL A 312 -7.46 -5.07 18.12
C VAL A 312 -8.75 -4.26 17.92
N LEU A 313 -9.76 -4.86 17.28
CA LEU A 313 -11.06 -4.21 17.08
C LEU A 313 -11.81 -4.02 18.40
N GLY A 314 -11.85 -5.03 19.26
CA GLY A 314 -12.48 -4.92 20.57
C GLY A 314 -11.80 -3.86 21.44
N GLN A 315 -10.46 -3.82 21.50
CA GLN A 315 -9.73 -2.76 22.20
C GLN A 315 -10.09 -1.37 21.68
N ALA A 316 -10.14 -1.19 20.35
CA ALA A 316 -10.52 0.08 19.75
C ALA A 316 -11.97 0.47 20.06
N ILE A 317 -12.92 -0.46 20.02
CA ILE A 317 -14.31 -0.19 20.40
C ILE A 317 -14.38 0.20 21.89
N TRP A 318 -13.72 -0.56 22.75
CA TRP A 318 -13.70 -0.35 24.20
C TRP A 318 -13.16 1.04 24.57
N GLU A 319 -12.01 1.44 24.02
CA GLU A 319 -11.43 2.76 24.27
C GLU A 319 -12.38 3.88 23.85
N ASN A 320 -13.04 3.75 22.69
CA ASN A 320 -14.01 4.74 22.22
C ASN A 320 -15.22 4.85 23.18
N VAL A 321 -15.74 3.73 23.67
CA VAL A 321 -16.83 3.72 24.67
C VAL A 321 -16.41 4.42 25.95
N MET A 322 -15.18 4.18 26.43
CA MET A 322 -14.67 4.80 27.64
C MET A 322 -14.46 6.31 27.48
N GLU A 323 -13.99 6.75 26.32
CA GLU A 323 -13.88 8.18 25.97
C GLU A 323 -15.25 8.86 25.96
N THR A 324 -16.25 8.30 25.26
CA THR A 324 -17.61 8.84 25.20
C THR A 324 -18.26 8.94 26.57
N ARG A 325 -18.16 7.89 27.40
CA ARG A 325 -18.69 7.90 28.78
C ARG A 325 -18.03 8.94 29.66
N THR A 326 -16.73 9.17 29.48
CA THR A 326 -15.98 10.17 30.25
C THR A 326 -16.40 11.58 29.83
N ALA A 327 -16.57 11.82 28.53
CA ALA A 327 -17.06 13.08 27.99
C ALA A 327 -18.50 13.39 28.43
N ALA A 328 -19.39 12.40 28.45
CA ALA A 328 -20.79 12.58 28.88
C ALA A 328 -20.94 12.93 30.37
N LYS A 329 -20.00 12.49 31.21
CA LYS A 329 -19.96 12.84 32.64
C LYS A 329 -19.43 14.25 32.90
N TYR A 330 -18.71 14.83 31.94
CA TYR A 330 -18.22 16.19 32.05
C TYR A 330 -19.39 17.15 31.85
N LYS A 331 -19.98 17.65 32.95
CA LYS A 331 -20.77 18.87 32.93
C LYS A 331 -19.79 20.04 32.99
N PRO A 332 -19.77 20.95 32.01
CA PRO A 332 -19.12 22.24 32.20
C PRO A 332 -19.66 22.82 33.51
N TRP A 333 -18.79 23.33 34.36
CA TRP A 333 -19.25 24.07 35.53
C TRP A 333 -20.07 25.23 34.96
N ASP A 334 -21.37 25.24 35.22
CA ASP A 334 -22.21 26.35 34.79
C ASP A 334 -21.64 27.60 35.47
N ASP A 335 -21.12 28.55 34.69
CA ASP A 335 -20.58 29.83 35.16
C ASP A 335 -21.66 30.71 35.86
N GLU A 336 -22.88 30.20 36.01
CA GLU A 336 -24.01 30.87 36.67
C GLU A 336 -23.92 30.86 38.21
N ASP A 337 -23.04 30.05 38.82
CA ASP A 337 -22.91 30.01 40.30
C ASP A 337 -21.94 31.07 40.90
N VAL A 338 -21.42 32.02 40.10
CA VAL A 338 -20.46 33.06 40.58
C VAL A 338 -21.11 34.43 40.80
N ALA A 339 -22.41 34.62 40.52
CA ALA A 339 -23.05 35.92 40.59
C ALA A 339 -24.17 36.01 41.65
N GLU A 340 -23.89 35.73 42.92
CA GLU A 340 -24.77 36.17 44.02
C GLU A 340 -24.03 36.23 45.37
N THR A 341 -23.03 37.11 45.48
CA THR A 341 -22.63 37.67 46.78
C THR A 341 -22.20 39.13 46.59
N ASP A 342 -23.15 40.05 46.71
CA ASP A 342 -22.94 41.44 47.13
C ASP A 342 -24.20 41.99 47.83
#